data_AF-A0AAV4D5A7-F1
#
_entry.id   AF-A0AAV4D5A7-F1
#
_cell.length_a   1.000
_cell.length_b   1.000
_cell.length_c   1.000
_cell.angle_alpha   90.00
_cell.angle_beta   90.00
_cell.angle_gamma   90.00
#
_symmetry.space_group_name_H-M   'P 1'
#
loop_
_entity.id
_entity.type
_entity.pdbx_description
1 polymer ?
#
loop_
_entity_poly.entity_id
_entity_poly.type
_entity_poly.pdbx_seq_one_letter_code
_entity_poly.pdbx_strand_id
1 'polypeptide(L)'
;MTFQRVNKIAFFEKIKGIVYRKFEDPGGNTSLKQVVLSRSLCKYVMSMAHDSITGVHKGIKRTNNKVPSNFYWPGVGVEVKRYCRSCDVCQRIGIVLCPRKRLP
;
A
#
# COMPACT_ATOMS: atom_id res chain seq x y z
N MET A 1 -12.80 13.34 22.51
CA MET A 1 -12.40 12.11 21.79
C MET A 1 -10.88 12.05 21.79
N THR A 2 -10.33 11.31 22.75
CA THR A 2 -8.90 11.20 23.02
C THR A 2 -8.25 10.40 21.90
N PHE A 3 -7.37 11.03 21.11
CA PHE A 3 -6.48 10.30 20.21
C PHE A 3 -5.46 9.54 21.06
N GLN A 4 -5.79 8.30 21.40
CA GLN A 4 -4.84 7.41 22.02
C GLN A 4 -3.81 7.06 20.95
N ARG A 5 -2.62 7.65 21.07
CA ARG A 5 -1.47 7.34 20.22
C ARG A 5 -1.01 5.95 20.59
N VAL A 6 -1.68 4.95 20.02
CA VAL A 6 -1.41 3.54 20.27
C VAL A 6 0.05 3.28 19.87
N ASN A 7 0.88 2.86 20.83
CA ASN A 7 2.29 2.55 20.61
C ASN A 7 2.39 1.41 19.60
N LYS A 8 2.60 1.78 18.33
CA LYS A 8 2.79 0.85 17.22
C LYS A 8 4.15 0.21 17.38
N ILE A 9 4.19 -1.04 17.83
CA ILE A 9 5.43 -1.78 17.91
C ILE A 9 5.67 -2.44 16.55
N ALA A 10 6.83 -2.15 15.95
CA ALA A 10 7.25 -2.77 14.71
C ALA A 10 8.65 -3.35 14.92
N PHE A 11 8.80 -4.63 14.64
CA PHE A 11 10.06 -5.35 14.71
C PHE A 11 10.59 -5.59 13.31
N PHE A 12 11.91 -5.61 13.18
CA PHE A 12 12.59 -5.91 11.93
C PHE A 12 13.44 -7.16 12.11
N GLU A 13 13.27 -8.13 11.20
CA GLU A 13 14.04 -9.38 11.19
C GLU A 13 14.72 -9.55 9.83
N LYS A 14 15.98 -9.98 9.83
CA LYS A 14 16.71 -10.29 8.60
C LYS A 14 16.78 -11.81 8.42
N ILE A 15 16.20 -12.32 7.34
CA ILE A 15 16.15 -13.75 7.02
C ILE A 15 16.74 -13.93 5.62
N LYS A 16 17.81 -14.72 5.49
CA LYS A 16 18.47 -15.02 4.20
C LYS A 16 18.78 -13.77 3.37
N GLY A 17 19.25 -12.71 4.02
CA GLY A 17 19.60 -11.43 3.38
C GLY A 17 18.42 -10.47 3.16
N ILE A 18 17.18 -10.91 3.34
CA ILE A 18 15.97 -10.10 3.15
C ILE A 18 15.50 -9.56 4.51
N VAL A 19 15.13 -8.28 4.56
CA VAL A 19 14.57 -7.66 5.78
C VAL A 19 13.05 -7.75 5.75
N TYR A 20 12.47 -8.22 6.84
CA TYR A 20 11.03 -8.27 7.06
C TYR A 20 10.66 -7.32 8.20
N ARG A 21 9.49 -6.68 8.07
CA ARG A 21 8.83 -5.94 9.13
C ARG A 21 7.70 -6.79 9.69
N LYS A 22 7.74 -7.07 10.98
CA LYS A 22 6.63 -7.59 11.77
C LYS A 22 5.92 -6.42 12.44
N PHE A 23 4.65 -6.24 12.12
CA PHE A 23 3.82 -5.21 12.71
C PHE A 23 2.69 -5.87 13.46
N GLU A 24 2.51 -5.47 14.72
CA GLU A 24 1.43 -5.94 15.56
C GLU A 24 0.59 -4.74 15.95
N ASP A 25 -0.71 -4.83 15.70
CA ASP A 25 -1.64 -3.84 16.21
C ASP A 25 -1.71 -3.95 17.73
N PRO A 26 -1.77 -2.84 18.48
CA PRO A 26 -1.70 -2.91 19.94
C PRO A 26 -2.88 -3.61 20.60
N GLY A 27 -3.96 -3.86 19.85
CA GLY A 27 -5.08 -4.69 20.27
C GLY A 27 -4.88 -6.19 20.03
N GLY A 28 -3.71 -6.64 19.54
CA GLY A 28 -3.39 -8.04 19.24
C GLY A 28 -4.16 -8.65 18.06
N ASN A 29 -5.14 -7.93 17.50
CA ASN A 29 -6.05 -8.44 16.48
C ASN A 29 -5.44 -8.58 15.09
N THR A 30 -4.27 -8.00 14.84
CA THR A 30 -3.66 -7.98 13.50
C THR A 30 -2.15 -8.07 13.62
N SER A 31 -1.59 -9.11 13.01
CA SER A 31 -0.17 -9.31 12.82
C SER A 31 0.12 -9.32 11.32
N LEU A 32 0.99 -8.42 10.87
CA LEU A 32 1.43 -8.32 9.50
C LEU A 32 2.92 -8.62 9.42
N LYS A 33 3.29 -9.52 8.52
CA LYS A 33 4.68 -9.75 8.13
C LYS A 33 4.88 -9.26 6.70
N GLN A 34 5.69 -8.22 6.55
CA GLN A 34 5.89 -7.52 5.30
C GLN A 34 7.36 -7.59 4.87
N VAL A 35 7.62 -7.70 3.57
CA VAL A 35 8.97 -7.57 3.03
C VAL A 35 9.34 -6.09 2.94
N VAL A 36 10.50 -5.71 3.48
CA VAL A 36 11.02 -4.35 3.36
C VAL A 36 11.68 -4.20 2.00
N LEU A 37 11.21 -3.23 1.21
CA LEU A 37 11.71 -3.00 -0.15
C LEU A 37 12.66 -1.80 -0.22
N SER A 38 13.63 -1.89 -1.13
CA SER A 38 14.42 -0.75 -1.60
C SER A 38 13.61 0.09 -2.60
N ARG A 39 13.98 1.37 -2.76
CA ARG A 39 13.25 2.29 -3.65
C ARG A 39 13.15 1.80 -5.10
N SER A 40 14.17 1.11 -5.60
CA SER A 40 14.17 0.57 -6.96
C SER A 40 13.07 -0.47 -7.17
N LEU A 41 12.82 -1.33 -6.17
CA LEU A 41 11.79 -2.36 -6.21
C LEU A 41 10.38 -1.82 -5.92
N CYS A 42 10.25 -0.70 -5.20
CA CYS A 42 8.95 -0.09 -4.91
C CYS A 42 8.15 0.20 -6.19
N LYS A 43 8.79 0.77 -7.22
CA LYS A 43 8.14 1.07 -8.51
C LYS A 43 7.63 -0.20 -9.20
N TYR A 44 8.46 -1.24 -9.22
CA TYR A 44 8.12 -2.53 -9.82
C TYR A 44 6.93 -3.20 -9.11
N VAL A 45 6.90 -3.16 -7.78
CA VAL A 45 5.78 -3.71 -7.02
C VAL A 45 4.50 -2.90 -7.23
N MET A 46 4.61 -1.57 -7.32
CA MET A 46 3.46 -0.71 -7.61
C MET A 46 2.89 -0.97 -9.01
N SER A 47 3.74 -1.13 -10.03
CA SER A 47 3.28 -1.46 -11.39
C SER A 47 2.64 -2.85 -11.44
N MET A 48 3.26 -3.89 -10.87
CA MET A 48 2.65 -5.21 -10.80
C MET A 48 1.28 -5.21 -10.09
N ALA A 49 1.15 -4.44 -9.01
CA ALA A 49 -0.08 -4.37 -8.22
C ALA A 49 -1.19 -3.55 -8.91
N HIS A 50 -0.83 -2.61 -9.78
CA HIS A 50 -1.77 -1.68 -10.42
C HIS A 50 -2.09 -2.05 -11.88
N ASP A 51 -1.09 -2.47 -12.64
CA ASP A 51 -1.11 -2.64 -14.10
C ASP A 51 -1.37 -4.11 -14.52
N SER A 52 -1.58 -5.02 -13.57
CA SER A 52 -1.78 -6.44 -13.89
C SER A 52 -3.04 -6.67 -14.73
N ILE A 53 -2.83 -7.33 -15.88
CA ILE A 53 -3.79 -7.59 -16.98
C ILE A 53 -5.09 -8.26 -16.51
N THR A 54 -5.05 -9.02 -15.41
CA THR A 54 -6.21 -9.79 -14.90
C THR A 54 -7.24 -8.96 -14.12
N GLY A 55 -7.21 -7.65 -14.24
CA GLY A 55 -8.33 -6.81 -13.82
C GLY A 55 -7.99 -5.34 -13.91
N VAL A 56 -8.50 -4.69 -14.96
CA VAL A 56 -8.65 -3.24 -15.18
C VAL A 56 -8.22 -2.43 -13.97
N HIS A 57 -7.06 -1.75 -14.09
CA HIS A 57 -6.46 -0.84 -13.12
C HIS A 57 -7.24 -0.70 -11.81
N LYS A 58 -7.00 -1.58 -10.84
CA LYS A 58 -7.94 -1.97 -9.76
C LYS A 58 -8.42 -0.86 -8.78
N GLY A 59 -8.23 0.42 -9.10
CA GLY A 59 -8.59 1.56 -8.28
C GLY A 59 -7.64 1.71 -7.10
N ILE A 60 -7.45 2.95 -6.65
CA ILE A 60 -6.50 3.30 -5.59
C ILE A 60 -6.72 2.44 -4.33
N LYS A 61 -7.98 2.17 -3.96
CA LYS A 61 -8.32 1.44 -2.73
C LYS A 61 -7.77 0.02 -2.73
N ARG A 62 -7.88 -0.74 -3.83
CA ARG A 62 -7.41 -2.12 -3.88
C ARG A 62 -5.89 -2.19 -3.85
N THR A 63 -5.21 -1.34 -4.63
CA THR A 63 -3.74 -1.28 -4.65
C THR A 63 -3.20 -0.84 -3.28
N ASN A 64 -3.84 0.15 -2.64
CA ASN A 64 -3.46 0.66 -1.32
C ASN A 64 -3.78 -0.32 -0.17
N ASN A 65 -4.58 -1.36 -0.39
CA ASN A 65 -4.76 -2.44 0.57
C ASN A 65 -3.74 -3.57 0.32
N LYS A 66 -3.51 -3.93 -0.95
CA LYS A 66 -2.68 -5.09 -1.33
C LYS A 66 -1.18 -4.85 -1.18
N VAL A 67 -0.70 -3.64 -1.47
CA VAL A 67 0.74 -3.34 -1.37
C VAL A 67 1.17 -3.30 0.10
N PRO A 68 0.53 -2.51 0.98
CA PRO A 68 0.91 -2.47 2.39
C PRO A 68 0.54 -3.73 3.16
N SER A 69 -0.23 -4.68 2.63
CA SER A 69 -0.43 -5.96 3.33
C SER A 69 0.79 -6.89 3.22
N ASN A 70 1.60 -6.74 2.16
CA ASN A 70 2.72 -7.65 1.86
C ASN A 70 4.10 -6.97 1.88
N PHE A 71 4.14 -5.65 1.66
CA PHE A 71 5.37 -4.90 1.50
C PHE A 71 5.41 -3.67 2.39
N TYR A 72 6.61 -3.26 2.78
CA TYR A 72 6.83 -2.08 3.60
C TYR A 72 7.98 -1.22 3.07
N TRP A 73 7.73 0.09 3.07
CA TRP A 73 8.75 1.13 3.04
C TRP A 73 8.17 2.39 3.68
N PRO A 74 9.01 3.34 4.14
CA PRO A 74 8.53 4.61 4.65
C PRO A 74 7.66 5.32 3.60
N GLY A 75 6.41 5.62 3.95
CA GLY A 75 5.49 6.31 3.05
C GLY A 75 4.75 5.44 2.02
N VAL A 76 4.79 4.10 2.14
CA VAL A 76 4.15 3.15 1.20
C VAL A 76 2.74 3.57 0.74
N GLY A 77 1.85 3.94 1.66
CA GLY A 77 0.48 4.32 1.30
C GLY A 77 0.37 5.65 0.54
N VAL A 78 1.29 6.59 0.79
CA VAL A 78 1.34 7.87 0.06
C VAL A 78 1.84 7.64 -1.36
N GLU A 79 2.92 6.86 -1.50
CA GLU A 79 3.50 6.57 -2.81
C GLU A 79 2.57 5.75 -3.70
N VAL A 80 1.89 4.73 -3.15
CA VAL A 80 0.89 3.94 -3.89
C VAL A 80 -0.24 4.82 -4.42
N LYS A 81 -0.78 5.71 -3.57
CA LYS A 81 -1.83 6.65 -3.98
C LYS A 81 -1.34 7.60 -5.08
N ARG A 82 -0.11 8.09 -4.97
CA ARG A 82 0.50 8.95 -6.00
C ARG A 82 0.65 8.20 -7.33
N TYR A 83 1.15 6.96 -7.30
CA TYR A 83 1.34 6.12 -8.48
C TYR A 83 0.01 5.86 -9.22
N CYS A 84 -1.03 5.43 -8.49
CA CYS A 84 -2.34 5.19 -9.11
C CYS A 84 -2.98 6.48 -9.64
N ARG A 85 -2.73 7.63 -9.01
CA ARG A 85 -3.22 8.93 -9.51
C ARG A 85 -2.51 9.40 -10.78
N SER A 86 -1.27 8.97 -11.03
CA SER A 86 -0.52 9.30 -12.25
C SER A 86 -0.83 8.37 -13.43
N CYS A 87 -1.69 7.36 -13.27
CA CYS A 87 -2.02 6.45 -14.35
C CYS A 87 -2.95 7.12 -15.39
N ASP A 88 -2.43 7.35 -16.60
CA ASP A 88 -3.15 7.94 -17.73
C ASP A 88 -4.42 7.14 -18.07
N VAL A 89 -4.33 5.81 -18.14
CA VAL A 89 -5.48 4.95 -18.42
C VAL A 89 -6.57 5.14 -17.38
N CYS A 90 -6.23 5.15 -16.08
CA CYS A 90 -7.19 5.40 -15.00
C CYS A 90 -7.83 6.79 -15.09
N GLN A 91 -7.03 7.81 -15.43
CA GLN A 91 -7.49 9.18 -15.55
C GLN A 91 -8.52 9.32 -16.68
N ARG A 92 -8.29 8.67 -17.82
CA ARG A 92 -9.21 8.69 -18.97
C ARG A 92 -10.53 7.96 -18.69
N ILE A 93 -10.49 6.85 -17.95
CA ILE A 93 -11.67 6.02 -17.66
C ILE A 93 -12.39 6.37 -16.35
N GLY A 94 -11.89 7.33 -15.56
CA GLY A 94 -12.53 7.80 -14.32
C GLY A 94 -12.33 6.90 -13.08
N ILE A 95 -11.46 5.89 -13.14
CA ILE A 95 -11.24 4.93 -12.02
C ILE A 95 -10.40 5.53 -10.87
N VAL A 96 -9.86 6.74 -11.05
CA VAL A 96 -9.11 7.48 -10.01
C VAL A 96 -10.02 8.01 -8.88
N LEU A 97 -11.35 7.90 -9.00
CA LEU A 97 -12.29 8.49 -8.06
C LEU A 97 -12.39 7.69 -6.74
N CYS A 98 -11.96 8.34 -5.66
CA CYS A 98 -12.46 8.06 -4.31
C CYS A 98 -13.96 8.44 -4.25
N PRO A 99 -14.86 7.62 -3.68
CA PRO A 99 -16.30 7.85 -3.70
C PRO A 99 -16.74 8.92 -2.69
N ARG A 100 -16.27 10.17 -2.85
CA ARG A 100 -16.77 11.34 -2.10
C ARG A 100 -16.93 12.61 -2.92
N LYS A 101 -17.08 12.50 -4.24
CA LYS A 101 -17.78 13.51 -5.03
C LYS A 101 -18.62 12.78 -6.08
N ARG A 102 -19.93 12.65 -5.81
CA ARG A 102 -20.89 12.62 -6.91
C ARG A 102 -20.65 13.94 -7.66
N LEU A 103 -20.22 13.86 -8.91
CA LEU A 103 -20.41 15.01 -9.81
C LEU A 103 -21.92 15.14 -10.06
N PRO A 104 -22.41 16.36 -10.33
CA PRO A 104 -23.83 16.70 -10.33
C PRO A 104 -24.65 15.84 -11.28
#